data_AF-T0RA58-F1
#
_entry.id   AF-T0RA58-F1
#
_cell.length_a   1.000
_cell.length_b   1.000
_cell.length_c   1.000
_cell.angle_alpha   90.00
_cell.angle_beta   90.00
_cell.angle_gamma   90.00
#
_symmetry.space_group_name_H-M   'P 1'
#
loop_
_entity.id
_entity.type
_entity.pdbx_description
1 polymer ?
#
loop_
_entity_poly.entity_id
_entity_poly.type
_entity_poly.pdbx_seq_one_letter_code
_entity_poly.pdbx_strand_id
1 'polypeptide(L)'
;MKSIAIRHEAVKVCEERIVIDVDESHRLDISLLLDEHELAPLFCGAAWAGTLVWEAAELISNYVLNELDVRNLRVLELGAGLGVPGMVAGILGAPHVVLTEQPELVPLLRTNIRRNFAASSSNVEAAVLSWGTAATTAFCAKYGAFDVVLCCDCIYEPLYGQSWRALALSMDVLCASNPACRVLMSVERRHGDGIDSFLAFLPDATSLAATLHRSVPKTTKALCDEGDVLEIYCIQRRAALSQ
;
A
#
# COMPACT_ATOMS: atom_id res chain seq x y z
N MET A 1 0.51 -40.25 -45.88
CA MET A 1 -0.25 -40.05 -44.63
C MET A 1 0.13 -38.68 -44.09
N LYS A 2 -0.81 -37.74 -43.95
CA LYS A 2 -0.50 -36.40 -43.42
C LYS A 2 -0.48 -36.50 -41.88
N SER A 3 0.60 -36.10 -41.23
CA SER A 3 0.70 -35.99 -39.77
C SER A 3 0.84 -34.53 -39.37
N ILE A 4 0.25 -34.17 -38.24
CA ILE A 4 0.45 -32.87 -37.61
C ILE A 4 1.81 -32.87 -36.93
N ALA A 5 2.59 -31.81 -37.14
CA ALA A 5 3.80 -31.53 -36.37
C ALA A 5 3.53 -30.31 -35.51
N ILE A 6 3.58 -30.48 -34.18
CA ILE A 6 3.47 -29.38 -33.21
C ILE A 6 4.91 -28.92 -32.89
N ARG A 7 5.18 -27.63 -33.04
CA ARG A 7 6.43 -26.99 -32.63
C ARG A 7 6.11 -25.97 -31.55
N HIS A 8 6.83 -26.02 -30.45
CA HIS A 8 6.78 -25.00 -29.41
C HIS A 8 7.94 -24.03 -29.67
N GLU A 9 7.62 -22.79 -29.97
CA GLU A 9 8.63 -21.72 -30.00
C GLU A 9 8.92 -21.26 -28.57
N ALA A 10 10.14 -20.81 -28.30
CA ALA A 10 10.48 -20.20 -27.02
C ALA A 10 9.65 -18.94 -26.84
N VAL A 11 8.75 -18.94 -25.85
CA VAL A 11 7.96 -17.76 -25.50
C VAL A 11 8.94 -16.69 -25.01
N LYS A 12 9.08 -15.59 -25.77
CA LYS A 12 9.61 -14.34 -25.20
C LYS A 12 8.56 -13.87 -24.21
N VAL A 13 8.86 -13.94 -22.92
CA VAL A 13 7.98 -13.40 -21.88
C VAL A 13 7.76 -11.92 -22.20
N CYS A 14 6.52 -11.57 -22.56
CA CYS A 14 6.12 -10.19 -22.74
C CYS A 14 5.82 -9.66 -21.34
N GLU A 15 6.79 -8.98 -20.74
CA GLU A 15 6.61 -8.33 -19.45
C GLU A 15 6.04 -6.93 -19.65
N GLU A 16 4.86 -6.68 -19.08
CA GLU A 16 4.35 -5.32 -18.91
C GLU A 16 5.05 -4.66 -17.72
N ARG A 17 5.53 -3.43 -17.93
CA ARG A 17 6.36 -2.69 -16.98
C ARG A 17 5.78 -1.30 -16.77
N ILE A 18 5.79 -0.85 -15.52
CA ILE A 18 5.47 0.52 -15.16
C ILE A 18 6.77 1.19 -14.72
N VAL A 19 7.12 2.30 -15.36
CA VAL A 19 8.30 3.09 -15.01
C VAL A 19 7.84 4.40 -14.39
N ILE A 20 8.31 4.68 -13.17
CA ILE A 20 7.95 5.87 -12.40
C ILE A 20 9.24 6.66 -12.14
N ASP A 21 9.36 7.84 -12.74
CA ASP A 21 10.45 8.76 -12.43
C ASP A 21 10.12 9.48 -11.11
N VAL A 22 10.97 9.32 -10.08
CA VAL A 22 10.75 9.86 -8.73
C VAL A 22 11.38 11.26 -8.60
N ASP A 23 12.60 11.42 -9.08
CA ASP A 23 13.30 12.69 -9.23
C ASP A 23 14.28 12.61 -10.43
N GLU A 24 15.12 13.64 -10.62
CA GLU A 24 16.09 13.69 -11.73
C GLU A 24 17.10 12.53 -11.75
N SER A 25 17.28 11.85 -10.62
CA SER A 25 18.30 10.81 -10.39
C SER A 25 17.74 9.44 -10.04
N HIS A 26 16.46 9.34 -9.69
CA HIS A 26 15.83 8.11 -9.23
C HIS A 26 14.62 7.72 -10.07
N ARG A 27 14.53 6.41 -10.35
CA ARG A 27 13.45 5.78 -11.12
C ARG A 27 13.07 4.47 -10.47
N LEU A 28 11.77 4.20 -10.42
CA LEU A 28 11.23 2.89 -10.10
C LEU A 28 10.88 2.12 -11.38
N ASP A 29 11.37 0.90 -11.48
CA ASP A 29 11.05 -0.10 -12.50
C ASP A 29 10.16 -1.18 -11.87
N ILE A 30 8.86 -1.10 -12.14
CA ILE A 30 7.84 -1.94 -11.54
C ILE A 30 7.45 -3.05 -12.51
N SER A 31 7.54 -4.29 -12.04
CA SER A 31 7.09 -5.48 -12.75
C SER A 31 5.64 -5.79 -12.40
N LEU A 32 4.87 -6.19 -13.40
CA LEU A 32 3.56 -6.83 -13.23
C LEU A 32 3.63 -8.34 -13.48
N LEU A 33 4.84 -8.88 -13.70
CA LEU A 33 5.01 -10.29 -14.04
C LEU A 33 4.88 -11.15 -12.79
N LEU A 34 3.89 -12.03 -12.83
CA LEU A 34 3.67 -13.08 -11.86
C LEU A 34 4.01 -14.43 -12.49
N ASP A 35 4.55 -15.34 -11.69
CA ASP A 35 4.73 -16.73 -12.10
C ASP A 35 3.39 -17.47 -12.22
N GLU A 36 3.41 -18.66 -12.83
CA GLU A 36 2.20 -19.46 -13.05
C GLU A 36 1.46 -19.86 -11.77
N HIS A 37 2.17 -20.00 -10.66
CA HIS A 37 1.61 -20.35 -9.36
C HIS A 37 1.07 -19.12 -8.62
N GLU A 38 1.64 -17.94 -8.89
CA GLU A 38 1.24 -16.62 -8.40
C GLU A 38 0.06 -16.01 -9.17
N LEU A 39 -0.22 -16.49 -10.39
CA LEU A 39 -1.36 -16.07 -11.21
C LEU A 39 -2.70 -16.59 -10.68
N ALA A 40 -2.75 -17.80 -10.12
CA ALA A 40 -3.99 -18.43 -9.68
C ALA A 40 -4.74 -17.64 -8.58
N PRO A 41 -4.07 -17.06 -7.58
CA PRO A 41 -4.70 -16.16 -6.60
C PRO A 41 -5.34 -14.90 -7.21
N LEU A 42 -4.83 -14.34 -8.31
CA LEU A 42 -5.39 -13.13 -8.92
C LEU A 42 -6.79 -13.34 -9.48
N PHE A 43 -7.08 -14.55 -9.99
CA PHE A 43 -8.40 -14.90 -10.52
C PHE A 43 -9.36 -15.38 -9.42
N CYS A 44 -8.92 -15.40 -8.16
CA CYS A 44 -9.71 -15.76 -6.98
C CYS A 44 -9.93 -14.51 -6.11
N GLY A 45 -10.99 -13.75 -6.39
CA GLY A 45 -11.42 -12.63 -5.56
C GLY A 45 -10.75 -11.30 -5.91
N ALA A 46 -10.28 -10.57 -4.90
CA ALA A 46 -9.91 -9.15 -5.01
C ALA A 46 -8.41 -8.87 -5.22
N ALA A 47 -7.57 -9.90 -5.27
CA ALA A 47 -6.11 -9.75 -5.28
C ALA A 47 -5.55 -9.02 -6.53
N TRP A 48 -6.27 -9.06 -7.66
CA TRP A 48 -5.90 -8.33 -8.88
C TRP A 48 -5.77 -6.81 -8.65
N ALA A 49 -6.50 -6.24 -7.70
CA ALA A 49 -6.42 -4.81 -7.41
C ALA A 49 -5.04 -4.41 -6.85
N GLY A 50 -4.33 -5.34 -6.19
CA GLY A 50 -2.98 -5.12 -5.67
C GLY A 50 -1.88 -5.09 -6.75
N THR A 51 -2.21 -5.37 -8.01
CA THR A 51 -1.26 -5.34 -9.14
C THR A 51 -1.39 -4.08 -9.99
N LEU A 52 -2.11 -3.06 -9.52
CA LEU A 52 -2.28 -1.78 -10.20
C LEU A 52 -1.63 -0.64 -9.42
N VAL A 53 -1.20 0.41 -10.14
CA VAL A 53 -0.85 1.69 -9.52
C VAL A 53 -2.13 2.55 -9.53
N TRP A 54 -2.72 2.74 -8.36
CA TRP A 54 -3.91 3.56 -8.17
C TRP A 54 -3.56 5.05 -8.12
N GLU A 55 -4.46 5.94 -8.55
CA GLU A 55 -4.24 7.39 -8.48
C GLU A 55 -4.04 7.88 -7.03
N ALA A 56 -4.64 7.21 -6.05
CA ALA A 56 -4.37 7.46 -4.63
C ALA A 56 -2.91 7.16 -4.25
N ALA A 57 -2.24 6.24 -4.95
CA ALA A 57 -0.83 5.89 -4.73
C ALA A 57 0.08 6.98 -5.29
N GLU A 58 -0.27 7.52 -6.46
CA GLU A 58 0.40 8.69 -7.03
C GLU A 58 0.27 9.90 -6.09
N LEU A 59 -0.96 10.19 -5.61
CA LEU A 59 -1.21 11.32 -4.72
C LEU A 59 -0.36 11.25 -3.44
N ILE A 60 -0.34 10.11 -2.74
CA ILE A 60 0.44 9.99 -1.50
C ILE A 60 1.94 9.90 -1.77
N SER A 61 2.38 9.31 -2.89
CA SER A 61 3.79 9.31 -3.28
C SER A 61 4.29 10.73 -3.52
N ASN A 62 3.50 11.56 -4.21
CA ASN A 62 3.81 12.98 -4.40
C ASN A 62 3.85 13.75 -3.07
N TYR A 63 2.94 13.46 -2.14
CA TYR A 63 2.99 14.04 -0.81
C TYR A 63 4.26 13.63 -0.05
N VAL A 64 4.63 12.36 -0.08
CA VAL A 64 5.85 11.85 0.56
C VAL A 64 7.09 12.53 -0.05
N LEU A 65 7.15 12.64 -1.38
CA LEU A 65 8.24 13.28 -2.12
C LEU A 65 8.42 14.76 -1.76
N ASN A 66 7.32 15.53 -1.72
CA ASN A 66 7.41 16.99 -1.70
C ASN A 66 7.20 17.58 -0.30
N GLU A 67 6.54 16.87 0.61
CA GLU A 67 6.00 17.45 1.84
C GLU A 67 6.36 16.68 3.12
N LEU A 68 6.88 15.45 3.02
CA LEU A 68 7.23 14.63 4.19
C LEU A 68 8.74 14.35 4.26
N ASP A 69 9.40 14.87 5.29
CA ASP A 69 10.80 14.52 5.57
C ASP A 69 10.91 13.17 6.29
N VAL A 70 11.32 12.14 5.56
CA VAL A 70 11.41 10.76 6.06
C VAL A 70 12.80 10.36 6.57
N ARG A 71 13.83 11.22 6.49
CA ARG A 71 15.25 10.86 6.71
C ARG A 71 15.58 10.29 8.09
N ASN A 72 14.68 10.42 9.07
CA ASN A 72 14.81 9.85 10.41
C ASN A 72 13.55 9.08 10.85
N LEU A 73 12.67 8.72 9.91
CA LEU A 73 11.39 8.10 10.20
C LEU A 73 11.40 6.64 9.74
N ARG A 74 11.01 5.73 10.64
CA ARG A 74 10.72 4.33 10.29
C ARG A 74 9.35 4.28 9.63
N VAL A 75 9.30 3.77 8.40
CA VAL A 75 8.09 3.76 7.58
C VAL A 75 7.55 2.33 7.43
N LEU A 76 6.25 2.18 7.61
CA LEU A 76 5.51 0.97 7.28
C LEU A 76 4.51 1.30 6.17
N GLU A 77 4.32 0.42 5.21
CA GLU A 77 3.20 0.50 4.27
C GLU A 77 2.26 -0.69 4.45
N LEU A 78 0.98 -0.43 4.70
CA LEU A 78 -0.10 -1.42 4.82
C LEU A 78 -0.81 -1.56 3.46
N GLY A 79 -0.90 -2.79 2.96
CA GLY A 79 -1.56 -3.04 1.66
C GLY A 79 -0.78 -2.39 0.53
N ALA A 80 0.52 -2.68 0.45
CA ALA A 80 1.45 -1.99 -0.42
C ALA A 80 1.23 -2.25 -1.92
N GLY A 81 0.53 -3.33 -2.28
CA GLY A 81 0.40 -3.79 -3.66
C GLY A 81 1.77 -3.92 -4.36
N LEU A 82 2.05 -2.99 -5.27
CA LEU A 82 3.33 -2.91 -6.00
C LEU A 82 4.46 -2.21 -5.21
N GLY A 83 4.14 -1.51 -4.12
CA GLY A 83 5.08 -0.93 -3.15
C GLY A 83 5.55 0.49 -3.43
N VAL A 84 4.88 1.22 -4.33
CA VAL A 84 5.36 2.51 -4.84
C VAL A 84 5.54 3.56 -3.72
N PRO A 85 4.54 3.90 -2.90
CA PRO A 85 4.69 4.93 -1.86
C PRO A 85 5.82 4.65 -0.87
N GLY A 86 5.94 3.42 -0.37
CA GLY A 86 6.99 3.06 0.56
C GLY A 86 8.37 3.01 -0.12
N MET A 87 8.49 2.56 -1.37
CA MET A 87 9.76 2.64 -2.11
C MET A 87 10.20 4.09 -2.35
N VAL A 88 9.26 5.02 -2.59
CA VAL A 88 9.56 6.46 -2.64
C VAL A 88 10.13 6.93 -1.30
N ALA A 89 9.53 6.56 -0.17
CA ALA A 89 10.11 6.86 1.15
C ALA A 89 11.53 6.29 1.33
N GLY A 90 11.78 5.09 0.79
CA GLY A 90 13.10 4.46 0.76
C GLY A 90 14.13 5.28 -0.01
N ILE A 91 13.77 5.76 -1.20
CA ILE A 91 14.62 6.63 -2.04
C ILE A 91 14.96 7.94 -1.31
N LEU A 92 14.00 8.52 -0.59
CA LEU A 92 14.17 9.76 0.17
C LEU A 92 14.98 9.61 1.46
N GLY A 93 15.51 8.41 1.72
CA GLY A 93 16.45 8.16 2.81
C GLY A 93 15.80 7.77 4.13
N ALA A 94 14.56 7.27 4.12
CA ALA A 94 13.97 6.64 5.30
C ALA A 94 14.90 5.51 5.80
N PRO A 95 15.36 5.50 7.07
CA PRO A 95 16.35 4.54 7.52
C PRO A 95 15.85 3.08 7.50
N HIS A 96 14.53 2.87 7.57
CA HIS A 96 13.91 1.55 7.51
C HIS A 96 12.49 1.66 6.97
N VAL A 97 12.20 0.92 5.91
CA VAL A 97 10.89 0.84 5.27
C VAL A 97 10.47 -0.63 5.20
N VAL A 98 9.28 -0.94 5.73
CA VAL A 98 8.68 -2.27 5.60
C VAL A 98 7.42 -2.17 4.76
N LEU A 99 7.40 -2.83 3.60
CA LEU A 99 6.24 -2.91 2.72
C LEU A 99 5.47 -4.18 3.05
N THR A 100 4.18 -4.07 3.37
CA THR A 100 3.38 -5.23 3.77
C THR A 100 2.22 -5.53 2.85
N GLU A 101 2.02 -6.83 2.63
CA GLU A 101 0.94 -7.35 1.80
C GLU A 101 0.45 -8.71 2.31
N GLN A 102 -0.63 -9.20 1.71
CA GLN A 102 -1.09 -10.57 1.86
C GLN A 102 -0.07 -11.57 1.30
N PRO A 103 -0.01 -12.81 1.83
CA PRO A 103 0.98 -13.81 1.44
C PRO A 103 1.17 -13.98 -0.07
N GLU A 104 0.09 -13.87 -0.83
CA GLU A 104 0.02 -14.08 -2.27
C GLU A 104 0.68 -12.95 -3.08
N LEU A 105 0.72 -11.71 -2.57
CA LEU A 105 1.30 -10.55 -3.26
C LEU A 105 2.72 -10.21 -2.80
N VAL A 106 3.16 -10.73 -1.65
CA VAL A 106 4.52 -10.49 -1.14
C VAL A 106 5.63 -10.95 -2.12
N PRO A 107 5.51 -12.05 -2.88
CA PRO A 107 6.50 -12.41 -3.89
C PRO A 107 6.68 -11.34 -4.98
N LEU A 108 5.58 -10.79 -5.53
CA LEU A 108 5.61 -9.70 -6.50
C LEU A 108 6.26 -8.45 -5.91
N LEU A 109 5.86 -8.08 -4.70
CA LEU A 109 6.42 -6.95 -3.96
C LEU A 109 7.94 -7.11 -3.77
N ARG A 110 8.42 -8.32 -3.44
CA ARG A 110 9.87 -8.61 -3.35
C ARG A 110 10.57 -8.46 -4.70
N THR A 111 9.94 -8.89 -5.78
CA THR A 111 10.49 -8.70 -7.14
C THR A 111 10.65 -7.22 -7.45
N ASN A 112 9.64 -6.40 -7.14
CA ASN A 112 9.71 -4.95 -7.31
C ASN A 112 10.80 -4.31 -6.46
N ILE A 113 10.96 -4.71 -5.19
CA ILE A 113 12.06 -4.21 -4.35
C ILE A 113 13.42 -4.55 -4.95
N ARG A 114 13.65 -5.80 -5.37
CA ARG A 114 14.96 -6.23 -5.90
C ARG A 114 15.36 -5.52 -7.19
N ARG A 115 14.38 -5.07 -8.00
CA ARG A 115 14.64 -4.30 -9.21
C ARG A 115 15.10 -2.88 -8.91
N ASN A 116 14.68 -2.33 -7.78
CA ASN A 116 14.86 -0.92 -7.44
C ASN A 116 15.88 -0.67 -6.35
N PHE A 117 16.19 -1.69 -5.53
CA PHE A 117 17.10 -1.59 -4.40
C PHE A 117 18.13 -2.72 -4.43
N ALA A 118 19.42 -2.37 -4.39
CA ALA A 118 20.49 -3.35 -4.32
C ALA A 118 20.50 -4.07 -2.97
N ALA A 119 20.62 -5.40 -3.00
CA ALA A 119 20.49 -6.25 -1.81
C ALA A 119 21.48 -5.96 -0.68
N SER A 120 22.65 -5.36 -0.97
CA SER A 120 23.68 -5.04 0.01
C SER A 120 23.41 -3.76 0.81
N SER A 121 22.43 -2.95 0.38
CA SER A 121 22.22 -1.59 0.89
C SER A 121 20.75 -1.18 0.98
N SER A 122 19.78 -2.12 0.89
CA SER A 122 18.37 -1.75 0.91
C SER A 122 17.88 -1.44 2.34
N ASN A 123 17.38 -0.24 2.51
CA ASN A 123 16.55 0.20 3.63
C ASN A 123 15.10 -0.27 3.50
N VAL A 124 14.73 -0.86 2.37
CA VAL A 124 13.37 -1.34 2.07
C VAL A 124 13.32 -2.88 2.09
N GLU A 125 12.35 -3.44 2.80
CA GLU A 125 12.05 -4.88 2.83
C GLU A 125 10.56 -5.17 2.70
N ALA A 126 10.22 -6.38 2.23
CA ALA A 126 8.83 -6.84 2.12
C ALA A 126 8.49 -7.90 3.18
N ALA A 127 7.31 -7.78 3.79
CA ALA A 127 6.83 -8.69 4.81
C ALA A 127 5.34 -9.04 4.63
N VAL A 128 4.94 -10.20 5.14
CA VAL A 128 3.53 -10.60 5.20
C VAL A 128 2.88 -9.92 6.40
N LEU A 129 1.71 -9.29 6.20
CA LEU A 129 0.84 -8.83 7.27
C LEU A 129 -0.63 -8.91 6.86
N SER A 130 -1.34 -9.90 7.38
CA SER A 130 -2.81 -9.87 7.39
C SER A 130 -3.29 -8.93 8.49
N TRP A 131 -4.26 -8.07 8.19
CA TRP A 131 -4.75 -7.08 9.15
C TRP A 131 -5.51 -7.72 10.32
N GLY A 132 -5.54 -7.03 11.45
CA GLY A 132 -6.14 -7.45 12.71
C GLY A 132 -5.16 -7.41 13.88
N THR A 133 -5.71 -7.27 15.10
CA THR A 133 -4.94 -7.00 16.33
C THR A 133 -3.84 -8.04 16.60
N ALA A 134 -4.15 -9.34 16.52
CA ALA A 134 -3.19 -10.40 16.87
C ALA A 134 -2.00 -10.45 15.90
N ALA A 135 -2.28 -10.40 14.59
CA ALA A 135 -1.26 -10.41 13.55
C ALA A 135 -0.37 -9.17 13.62
N THR A 136 -0.97 -7.98 13.79
CA THR A 136 -0.20 -6.73 13.92
C THR A 136 0.62 -6.69 15.22
N THR A 137 0.12 -7.24 16.32
CA THR A 137 0.90 -7.33 17.58
C THR A 137 2.14 -8.20 17.39
N ALA A 138 1.99 -9.37 16.77
CA ALA A 138 3.12 -10.25 16.46
C ALA A 138 4.10 -9.60 15.47
N PHE A 139 3.59 -8.84 14.51
CA PHE A 139 4.39 -8.07 13.56
C PHE A 139 5.22 -7.00 14.28
N CYS A 140 4.62 -6.18 15.14
CA CYS A 140 5.33 -5.17 15.93
C CYS A 140 6.37 -5.79 16.88
N ALA A 141 6.12 -6.99 17.42
CA ALA A 141 7.12 -7.69 18.24
C ALA A 141 8.39 -8.05 17.43
N LYS A 142 8.26 -8.28 16.13
CA LYS A 142 9.38 -8.59 15.22
C LYS A 142 10.03 -7.33 14.64
N TYR A 143 9.23 -6.37 14.19
CA TYR A 143 9.68 -5.21 13.42
C TYR A 143 9.81 -3.92 14.24
N GLY A 144 9.40 -3.94 15.51
CA GLY A 144 9.37 -2.76 16.37
C GLY A 144 8.25 -1.79 16.00
N ALA A 145 8.42 -0.54 16.44
CA ALA A 145 7.48 0.53 16.17
C ALA A 145 7.88 1.35 14.92
N PHE A 146 6.93 2.09 14.38
CA PHE A 146 7.07 2.94 13.20
C PHE A 146 6.67 4.37 13.53
N ASP A 147 7.20 5.33 12.78
CA ASP A 147 6.89 6.76 12.94
C ASP A 147 5.80 7.19 11.95
N VAL A 148 5.82 6.60 10.74
CA VAL A 148 4.83 6.83 9.70
C VAL A 148 4.32 5.50 9.17
N VAL A 149 3.00 5.42 9.03
CA VAL A 149 2.33 4.30 8.35
C VAL A 149 1.65 4.86 7.10
N LEU A 150 2.00 4.34 5.93
CA LEU A 150 1.32 4.63 4.67
C LEU A 150 0.23 3.56 4.45
N CYS A 151 -0.91 3.98 3.91
CA CYS A 151 -1.99 3.10 3.52
C CYS A 151 -2.69 3.70 2.31
N CYS A 152 -2.72 2.99 1.18
CA CYS A 152 -3.19 3.54 -0.07
C CYS A 152 -4.31 2.67 -0.66
N ASP A 153 -5.48 3.28 -0.89
CA ASP A 153 -6.69 2.70 -1.52
C ASP A 153 -7.07 1.30 -1.00
N CYS A 154 -6.83 1.06 0.30
CA CYS A 154 -7.10 -0.21 0.98
C CYS A 154 -8.56 -0.38 1.43
N ILE A 155 -9.43 0.59 1.12
CA ILE A 155 -10.83 0.61 1.53
C ILE A 155 -11.72 0.73 0.29
N TYR A 156 -12.40 -0.36 -0.03
CA TYR A 156 -13.42 -0.39 -1.06
C TYR A 156 -14.39 -1.53 -0.75
N GLU A 157 -15.47 -1.23 -0.03
CA GLU A 157 -16.42 -2.21 0.50
C GLU A 157 -17.06 -3.12 -0.57
N PRO A 158 -17.38 -2.65 -1.80
CA PRO A 158 -17.88 -3.55 -2.86
C PRO A 158 -16.92 -4.68 -3.24
N LEU A 159 -15.61 -4.48 -3.05
CA LEU A 159 -14.57 -5.47 -3.41
C LEU A 159 -14.01 -6.22 -2.20
N TYR A 160 -13.74 -5.51 -1.10
CA TYR A 160 -13.07 -6.05 0.08
C TYR A 160 -14.02 -6.28 1.26
N GLY A 161 -15.30 -5.95 1.11
CA GLY A 161 -16.27 -5.97 2.20
C GLY A 161 -15.81 -5.10 3.36
N GLN A 162 -15.87 -5.67 4.55
CA GLN A 162 -15.63 -4.96 5.80
C GLN A 162 -14.20 -5.14 6.36
N SER A 163 -13.25 -5.52 5.49
CA SER A 163 -11.83 -5.67 5.84
C SER A 163 -11.24 -4.41 6.50
N TRP A 164 -11.81 -3.24 6.18
CA TRP A 164 -11.46 -1.96 6.79
C TRP A 164 -11.59 -1.94 8.32
N ARG A 165 -12.40 -2.82 8.94
CA ARG A 165 -12.44 -2.98 10.41
C ARG A 165 -11.12 -3.56 10.94
N ALA A 166 -10.62 -4.61 10.30
CA ALA A 166 -9.35 -5.22 10.67
C ALA A 166 -8.18 -4.27 10.41
N LEU A 167 -8.24 -3.50 9.32
CA LEU A 167 -7.29 -2.41 9.01
C LEU A 167 -7.26 -1.36 10.12
N ALA A 168 -8.43 -0.87 10.57
CA ALA A 168 -8.53 0.10 11.67
C ALA A 168 -7.90 -0.43 12.96
N LEU A 169 -8.16 -1.71 13.30
CA LEU A 169 -7.56 -2.36 14.46
C LEU A 169 -6.03 -2.52 14.35
N SER A 170 -5.52 -2.79 13.15
CA SER A 170 -4.08 -2.80 12.88
C SER A 170 -3.46 -1.42 13.08
N MET A 171 -4.07 -0.36 12.55
CA MET A 171 -3.63 1.02 12.76
C MET A 171 -3.59 1.37 14.26
N ASP A 172 -4.58 0.92 15.05
CA ASP A 172 -4.61 1.19 16.49
C ASP A 172 -3.45 0.52 17.23
N VAL A 173 -3.10 -0.73 16.89
CA VAL A 173 -1.93 -1.43 17.46
C VAL A 173 -0.62 -0.73 17.09
N LEU A 174 -0.50 -0.29 15.84
CA LEU A 174 0.70 0.43 15.36
C LEU A 174 0.88 1.75 16.11
N CYS A 175 -0.18 2.56 16.19
CA CYS A 175 -0.16 3.82 16.93
C CYS A 175 -0.12 3.64 18.46
N ALA A 176 -0.48 2.48 18.99
CA ALA A 176 -0.26 2.15 20.40
C ALA A 176 1.22 1.85 20.68
N SER A 177 1.93 1.25 19.72
CA SER A 177 3.35 0.90 19.83
C SER A 177 4.26 2.14 19.75
N ASN A 178 3.81 3.21 19.07
CA ASN A 178 4.41 4.53 19.11
C ASN A 178 3.30 5.60 19.12
N PRO A 179 3.01 6.25 20.26
CA PRO A 179 1.96 7.28 20.34
C PRO A 179 2.17 8.50 19.43
N ALA A 180 3.39 8.73 18.94
CA ALA A 180 3.69 9.78 17.97
C ALA A 180 3.51 9.32 16.50
N CYS A 181 3.24 8.02 16.28
CA CYS A 181 3.03 7.46 14.95
C CYS A 181 1.81 8.09 14.27
N ARG A 182 1.98 8.47 13.01
CA ARG A 182 0.91 8.98 12.15
C ARG A 182 0.67 8.03 11.00
N VAL A 183 -0.58 7.68 10.78
CA VAL A 183 -1.00 6.97 9.58
C VAL A 183 -1.45 8.00 8.54
N LEU A 184 -0.85 7.97 7.37
CA LEU A 184 -1.26 8.73 6.19
C LEU A 184 -2.01 7.78 5.27
N MET A 185 -3.32 7.98 5.17
CA MET A 185 -4.20 7.14 4.38
C MET A 185 -4.67 7.92 3.15
N SER A 186 -4.28 7.49 1.95
CA SER A 186 -4.85 8.01 0.71
C SER A 186 -5.94 7.10 0.17
N VAL A 187 -7.01 7.71 -0.33
CA VAL A 187 -8.19 6.99 -0.83
C VAL A 187 -8.77 7.70 -2.04
N GLU A 188 -9.43 6.94 -2.90
CA GLU A 188 -10.35 7.49 -3.89
C GLU A 188 -11.79 7.33 -3.42
N ARG A 189 -12.54 8.44 -3.34
CA ARG A 189 -13.95 8.42 -2.96
C ARG A 189 -14.80 7.92 -4.12
N ARG A 190 -15.62 6.90 -3.85
CA ARG A 190 -16.52 6.24 -4.79
C ARG A 190 -17.87 6.00 -4.13
N HIS A 191 -18.93 5.82 -4.91
CA HIS A 191 -20.24 5.52 -4.34
C HIS A 191 -20.20 4.21 -3.54
N GLY A 192 -20.51 4.28 -2.24
CA GLY A 192 -20.51 3.10 -1.37
C GLY A 192 -19.12 2.53 -1.06
N ASP A 193 -18.07 3.34 -1.15
CA ASP A 193 -16.67 2.96 -0.89
C ASP A 193 -16.43 2.36 0.51
N GLY A 194 -17.25 2.70 1.51
CA GLY A 194 -17.10 2.27 2.90
C GLY A 194 -16.16 3.15 3.73
N ILE A 195 -15.63 4.24 3.17
CA ILE A 195 -14.69 5.15 3.85
C ILE A 195 -15.40 5.88 4.99
N ASP A 196 -16.63 6.35 4.81
CA ASP A 196 -17.38 7.01 5.90
C ASP A 196 -17.68 6.04 7.05
N SER A 197 -17.98 4.78 6.74
CA SER A 197 -18.16 3.72 7.74
C SER A 197 -16.88 3.46 8.53
N PHE A 198 -15.72 3.43 7.84
CA PHE A 198 -14.42 3.33 8.47
C PHE A 198 -14.12 4.53 9.38
N LEU A 199 -14.34 5.75 8.90
CA LEU A 199 -14.09 6.99 9.66
C LEU A 199 -14.96 7.05 10.93
N ALA A 200 -16.23 6.64 10.84
CA ALA A 200 -17.13 6.54 11.97
C ALA A 200 -16.70 5.45 12.98
N PHE A 201 -16.14 4.35 12.49
CA PHE A 201 -15.69 3.24 13.33
C PHE A 201 -14.44 3.56 14.16
N LEU A 202 -13.53 4.40 13.65
CA LEU A 202 -12.28 4.75 14.34
C LEU A 202 -12.50 5.22 15.80
N PRO A 203 -13.25 6.28 16.09
CA PRO A 203 -13.42 6.76 17.46
C PRO A 203 -14.20 5.80 18.38
N ASP A 204 -15.03 4.93 17.80
CA ASP A 204 -15.92 4.01 18.53
C ASP A 204 -15.20 2.73 18.96
N ALA A 205 -14.34 2.20 18.10
CA ALA A 205 -13.71 0.90 18.30
C ALA A 205 -12.19 0.96 18.55
N THR A 206 -11.58 2.15 18.43
CA THR A 206 -10.12 2.33 18.58
C THR A 206 -9.79 3.57 19.41
N SER A 207 -8.50 3.82 19.67
CA SER A 207 -8.03 5.06 20.29
C SER A 207 -7.73 6.17 19.27
N LEU A 208 -8.10 5.98 18.00
CA LEU A 208 -7.70 6.85 16.89
C LEU A 208 -8.75 7.92 16.56
N ALA A 209 -8.28 8.98 15.91
CA ALA A 209 -9.10 9.94 15.18
C ALA A 209 -8.47 10.23 13.83
N ALA A 210 -9.33 10.47 12.84
CA ALA A 210 -8.94 10.86 11.49
C ALA A 210 -9.22 12.35 11.26
N THR A 211 -8.30 13.03 10.58
CA THR A 211 -8.50 14.38 10.07
C THR A 211 -8.25 14.38 8.57
N LEU A 212 -9.19 14.91 7.79
CA LEU A 212 -8.97 15.15 6.36
C LEU A 212 -7.83 16.15 6.19
N HIS A 213 -6.76 15.72 5.54
CA HIS A 213 -5.56 16.53 5.32
C HIS A 213 -5.57 17.18 3.94
N ARG A 214 -6.03 16.46 2.91
CA ARG A 214 -6.08 16.95 1.53
C ARG A 214 -7.25 16.33 0.79
N SER A 215 -7.86 17.09 -0.11
CA SER A 215 -8.93 16.65 -1.01
C SER A 215 -8.69 17.24 -2.40
N VAL A 216 -8.57 16.40 -3.42
CA VAL A 216 -8.20 16.76 -4.80
C VAL A 216 -9.25 16.19 -5.77
N PRO A 217 -10.08 17.03 -6.42
CA PRO A 217 -11.07 16.56 -7.39
C PRO A 217 -10.42 15.86 -8.58
N LYS A 218 -11.02 14.77 -9.08
CA LYS A 218 -10.57 14.12 -10.31
C LYS A 218 -11.04 14.93 -11.52
N THR A 219 -10.09 15.49 -12.27
CA THR A 219 -10.38 16.30 -13.47
C THR A 219 -10.55 15.47 -14.74
N THR A 220 -10.03 14.24 -14.74
CA THR A 220 -10.11 13.29 -15.83
C THR A 220 -10.49 11.93 -15.25
N LYS A 221 -11.53 11.30 -15.80
CA LYS A 221 -11.98 9.98 -15.40
C LYS A 221 -11.83 9.03 -16.59
N ALA A 222 -11.27 7.85 -16.35
CA ALA A 222 -11.26 6.80 -17.36
C ALA A 222 -12.69 6.29 -17.63
N LEU A 223 -12.88 5.56 -18.73
CA LEU A 223 -14.14 4.88 -18.97
C LEU A 223 -14.37 3.86 -17.83
N CYS A 224 -15.51 3.95 -17.13
CA CYS A 224 -15.85 3.16 -15.93
C CYS A 224 -15.18 3.59 -14.61
N ASP A 225 -14.47 4.71 -14.58
CA ASP A 225 -13.98 5.31 -13.33
C ASP A 225 -15.09 6.17 -12.71
N GLU A 226 -15.65 5.66 -11.60
CA GLU A 226 -16.70 6.34 -10.82
C GLU A 226 -16.12 7.25 -9.73
N GLY A 227 -14.80 7.32 -9.56
CA GLY A 227 -14.16 8.13 -8.54
C GLY A 227 -14.38 9.62 -8.73
N ASP A 228 -14.70 10.33 -7.66
CA ASP A 228 -14.96 11.78 -7.71
C ASP A 228 -13.79 12.62 -7.21
N VAL A 229 -13.14 12.15 -6.15
CA VAL A 229 -12.13 12.92 -5.42
C VAL A 229 -11.12 11.98 -4.80
N LEU A 230 -9.85 12.38 -4.81
CA LEU A 230 -8.78 11.73 -4.09
C LEU A 230 -8.55 12.48 -2.77
N GLU A 231 -8.44 11.75 -1.67
CA GLU A 231 -8.29 12.33 -0.36
C GLU A 231 -7.08 11.73 0.37
N ILE A 232 -6.44 12.54 1.22
CA ILE A 232 -5.47 12.08 2.21
C ILE A 232 -6.02 12.38 3.58
N TYR A 233 -6.09 11.36 4.43
CA TYR A 233 -6.41 11.46 5.85
C TYR A 233 -5.14 11.28 6.68
N CYS A 234 -4.99 12.09 7.72
CA CYS A 234 -4.04 11.85 8.78
C CYS A 234 -4.78 11.21 9.96
N ILE A 235 -4.36 10.00 10.35
CA ILE A 235 -4.95 9.24 11.45
C ILE A 235 -3.89 9.07 12.55
N GLN A 236 -4.26 9.38 13.79
CA GLN A 236 -3.35 9.32 14.94
C GLN A 236 -4.14 9.06 16.23
N ARG A 237 -3.44 8.76 17.33
CA ARG A 237 -4.09 8.63 18.64
C ARG A 237 -4.77 9.93 19.05
N ARG A 238 -5.96 9.81 19.62
CA ARG A 238 -6.64 10.92 20.29
C ARG A 238 -5.79 11.41 21.45
N ALA A 239 -5.68 12.74 21.59
CA ALA A 239 -5.12 13.31 22.79
C ALA A 239 -5.91 12.80 24.00
N ALA A 240 -5.21 12.36 25.05
CA ALA A 240 -5.87 12.04 26.30
C ALA A 240 -6.66 13.27 26.75
N LEU A 241 -7.95 13.10 27.03
CA LEU A 241 -8.72 14.16 27.67
C LEU A 241 -8.03 14.49 28.98
N SER A 242 -7.43 15.69 29.07
CA SER A 242 -6.95 16.23 30.33
C SER A 242 -8.15 16.30 31.28
N GLN A 243 -8.15 15.47 32.32
CA GLN A 243 -9.10 15.56 33.43
C GLN A 243 -8.90 16.86 34.20
#